data_AF-A0A2K9PSC3-F1
#
_entry.id   AF-A0A2K9PSC3-F1
#
_cell.length_a   1.000
_cell.length_b   1.000
_cell.length_c   1.000
_cell.angle_alpha   90.00
_cell.angle_beta   90.00
_cell.angle_gamma   90.00
#
_symmetry.space_group_name_H-M   'P 1'
#
loop_
_entity.id
_entity.type
_entity.pdbx_description
1 polymer ?
#
loop_
_entity_poly.entity_id
_entity_poly.type
_entity_poly.pdbx_seq_one_letter_code
_entity_poly.pdbx_strand_id
1 'polypeptide(L)'
;MYNVFFKHKTRILGRLIKYLTAINSIILCFSHGVAFGQIKDDIQNVMIKTVPKEKVVVHINDKLLLAGETFYYKVFCLLEQTSELSSISKIAYVELVGENNTILFNQKLKLVDGMASGDYFIPSDVETGNYKLIAYTKWTINGPRNPFFVKDIYVVNPYVLTPDSVNNTSENNNPAKIQINKTGHTQSGTTHDVKVQLETDFGVYKPRSKVSLKLINMLGASMYGNYTLSVRKTDSLEIKTDSNIEIKEIVKTDSTFYLPELRGEIISGYVVSKDHDSVIPNKIVALSIAGKNYIYKNVLTNKFGEFYFHLEENYAKSECVLQILDSDRAAYKIVLNDTSFKYYDVLKFQNVQLNSSIHDWVQNQSIYNQIENAYSTSKLDSIMSPDFTKPFYSKPSITYVLDDYKRFPTTRETFVEVVEGAFIRKHKGLDKLGVRRNNTSTFNPFDDRETLVLLDGLLIQDSEYVLNYNPYKIESVSLLKEIYFYGPSIFKGIIDIRTKRGDFNVPSGVDDVSRLNLTIPKERRIYYQPNYNDDVEKLKRIPDYRSQLLWKPDIALKSESKSIEFYTSDLEGVFEVLFEGYTLNGVYVNSKRYFKVKSEQTK
;
A
#
# COMPACT_ATOMS: atom_id res chain seq x y z
N MET A 1 38.96 48.61 54.55
CA MET A 1 37.66 48.58 53.84
C MET A 1 37.75 48.44 52.32
N TYR A 2 38.84 48.82 51.65
CA TYR A 2 38.94 48.79 50.17
C TYR A 2 38.96 47.37 49.52
N ASN A 3 39.53 46.36 50.19
CA ASN A 3 39.68 45.02 49.60
C ASN A 3 38.41 44.15 49.59
N VAL A 4 37.39 44.47 50.39
CA VAL A 4 36.13 43.70 50.42
C VAL A 4 35.19 44.14 49.28
N PHE A 5 35.19 45.43 48.93
CA PHE A 5 34.38 45.97 47.83
C PHE A 5 34.83 45.45 46.45
N PHE A 6 36.14 45.28 46.23
CA PHE A 6 36.67 44.81 44.95
C PHE A 6 36.36 43.32 44.69
N LYS A 7 36.37 42.50 45.75
CA LYS A 7 36.06 41.07 45.68
C LYS A 7 34.55 40.80 45.47
N HIS A 8 33.70 41.71 45.92
CA HIS A 8 32.25 41.61 45.71
C HIS A 8 31.82 42.02 44.28
N LYS A 9 32.43 43.08 43.73
CA LYS A 9 32.22 43.53 42.33
C LYS A 9 32.64 42.47 41.30
N THR A 10 33.79 41.82 41.51
CA THR A 10 34.29 40.77 40.61
C THR A 10 33.41 39.51 40.58
N ARG A 11 32.82 39.13 41.72
CA ARG A 11 31.85 38.01 41.80
C ARG A 11 30.51 38.32 41.11
N ILE A 12 30.02 39.56 41.22
CA ILE A 12 28.79 40.01 40.55
C ILE A 12 29.01 40.09 39.03
N LEU A 13 30.14 40.67 38.60
CA LEU A 13 30.49 40.78 37.19
C LEU A 13 30.67 39.40 36.52
N GLY A 14 31.30 38.45 37.23
CA GLY A 14 31.45 37.08 36.73
C GLY A 14 30.12 36.31 36.61
N ARG A 15 29.14 36.57 37.49
CA ARG A 15 27.79 36.02 37.35
C ARG A 15 27.06 36.66 36.16
N LEU A 16 27.16 37.98 36.01
CA LEU A 16 26.54 38.73 34.91
C LEU A 16 27.07 38.29 33.54
N ILE A 17 28.37 38.06 33.42
CA ILE A 17 29.00 37.51 32.20
C ILE A 17 28.46 36.11 31.90
N LYS A 18 28.32 35.23 32.92
CA LYS A 18 27.73 33.90 32.72
C LYS A 18 26.27 33.94 32.26
N TYR A 19 25.46 34.86 32.80
CA TYR A 19 24.09 35.06 32.33
C TYR A 19 24.06 35.63 30.91
N LEU A 20 24.94 36.57 30.58
CA LEU A 20 25.03 37.14 29.22
C LEU A 20 25.48 36.09 28.20
N THR A 21 26.42 35.21 28.55
CA THR A 21 26.83 34.10 27.69
C THR A 21 25.71 33.10 27.51
N ALA A 22 24.97 32.76 28.58
CA ALA A 22 23.83 31.84 28.49
C ALA A 22 22.69 32.43 27.63
N ILE A 23 22.38 33.72 27.78
CA ILE A 23 21.36 34.40 26.97
C ILE A 23 21.81 34.48 25.51
N ASN A 24 23.07 34.80 25.23
CA ASN A 24 23.59 34.78 23.85
C ASN A 24 23.57 33.38 23.25
N SER A 25 23.91 32.33 24.01
CA SER A 25 23.79 30.94 23.55
C SER A 25 22.34 30.56 23.25
N ILE A 26 21.39 30.97 24.09
CA ILE A 26 19.96 30.74 23.87
C ILE A 26 19.48 31.49 22.61
N ILE A 27 19.81 32.77 22.45
CA ILE A 27 19.44 33.57 21.28
C ILE A 27 20.07 32.99 20.00
N LEU A 28 21.32 32.51 20.06
CA LEU A 28 21.99 31.88 18.92
C LEU A 28 21.34 30.53 18.57
N CYS A 29 20.94 29.73 19.55
CA CYS A 29 20.20 28.48 19.32
C CYS A 29 18.81 28.73 18.71
N PHE A 30 18.10 29.77 19.17
CA PHE A 30 16.80 30.16 18.60
C PHE A 30 16.93 30.71 17.18
N SER A 31 17.96 31.52 16.87
CA SER A 31 18.14 32.08 15.52
C SER A 31 18.49 31.02 14.48
N HIS A 32 19.28 30.01 14.85
CA HIS A 32 19.56 28.88 13.95
C HIS A 32 18.31 28.03 13.70
N GLY A 33 17.51 27.74 14.74
CA GLY A 33 16.25 26.98 14.60
C GLY A 33 15.25 27.63 13.64
N VAL A 34 15.09 28.95 13.69
CA VAL A 34 14.17 29.71 12.82
C VAL A 34 14.63 29.70 11.36
N ALA A 35 15.93 29.93 11.10
CA ALA A 35 16.48 29.93 9.74
C ALA A 35 16.38 28.54 9.07
N PHE A 36 16.53 27.47 9.86
CA PHE A 36 16.41 26.10 9.39
C PHE A 36 14.97 25.71 9.03
N GLY A 37 13.98 26.18 9.80
CA GLY A 37 12.55 26.02 9.46
C GLY A 37 12.17 26.70 8.14
N GLN A 38 12.61 27.94 7.94
CA GLN A 38 12.33 28.71 6.71
C GLN A 38 12.82 28.01 5.44
N ILE A 39 14.03 27.45 5.45
CA ILE A 39 14.58 26.73 4.27
C ILE A 39 13.74 25.49 3.93
N LYS A 40 13.23 24.79 4.94
CA LYS A 40 12.40 23.58 4.73
C LYS A 40 11.06 23.96 4.10
N ASP A 41 10.43 25.01 4.60
CA ASP A 41 9.16 25.51 4.07
C ASP A 41 9.31 26.03 2.63
N ASP A 42 10.43 26.69 2.31
CA ASP A 42 10.73 27.15 0.95
C ASP A 42 10.84 25.97 -0.04
N ILE A 43 11.53 24.88 0.33
CA ILE A 43 11.64 23.69 -0.52
C ILE A 43 10.28 23.04 -0.76
N GLN A 44 9.44 22.94 0.28
CA GLN A 44 8.09 22.40 0.16
C GLN A 44 7.23 23.26 -0.77
N ASN A 45 7.28 24.57 -0.61
CA ASN A 45 6.57 25.52 -1.46
C ASN A 45 7.02 25.45 -2.93
N VAL A 46 8.32 25.27 -3.18
CA VAL A 46 8.86 25.04 -4.52
C VAL A 46 8.33 23.72 -5.10
N MET A 47 8.29 22.64 -4.32
CA MET A 47 7.76 21.36 -4.80
C MET A 47 6.27 21.42 -5.13
N ILE A 48 5.44 22.06 -4.29
CA ILE A 48 4.00 22.24 -4.55
C ILE A 48 3.76 23.03 -5.86
N LYS A 49 4.67 23.94 -6.22
CA LYS A 49 4.56 24.75 -7.45
C LYS A 49 5.11 24.04 -8.69
N THR A 50 6.09 23.14 -8.54
CA THR A 50 6.81 22.54 -9.67
C THR A 50 6.35 21.12 -10.01
N VAL A 51 6.00 20.31 -9.00
CA VAL A 51 5.52 18.93 -9.22
C VAL A 51 4.03 18.99 -9.60
N PRO A 52 3.62 18.40 -10.74
CA PRO A 52 2.22 18.39 -11.14
C PRO A 52 1.31 17.81 -10.04
N LYS A 53 0.14 18.42 -9.90
CA LYS A 53 -0.87 17.92 -8.95
C LYS A 53 -1.54 16.67 -9.48
N GLU A 54 -1.86 15.78 -8.56
CA GLU A 54 -2.58 14.54 -8.84
C GLU A 54 -4.00 14.61 -8.28
N LYS A 55 -4.92 13.86 -8.88
CA LYS A 55 -6.22 13.51 -8.34
C LYS A 55 -6.42 12.00 -8.44
N VAL A 56 -7.08 11.43 -7.44
CA VAL A 56 -7.45 10.00 -7.45
C VAL A 56 -8.92 9.86 -7.80
N VAL A 57 -9.24 8.88 -8.64
CA VAL A 57 -10.61 8.49 -8.98
C VAL A 57 -10.74 6.98 -8.80
N VAL A 58 -11.89 6.52 -8.31
CA VAL A 58 -12.16 5.09 -8.10
C VAL A 58 -13.42 4.65 -8.83
N HIS A 59 -13.28 3.64 -9.68
CA HIS A 59 -14.38 2.89 -10.28
C HIS A 59 -14.71 1.70 -9.40
N ILE A 60 -15.98 1.36 -9.25
CA ILE A 60 -16.48 0.34 -8.31
C ILE A 60 -17.51 -0.54 -9.00
N ASN A 61 -17.68 -1.78 -8.54
CA ASN A 61 -18.72 -2.66 -9.07
C ASN A 61 -20.12 -2.24 -8.64
N ASP A 62 -20.28 -1.81 -7.37
CA ASP A 62 -21.54 -1.32 -6.85
C ASP A 62 -21.37 -0.28 -5.73
N LYS A 63 -22.41 0.55 -5.56
CA LYS A 63 -22.59 1.44 -4.40
C LYS A 63 -23.34 0.76 -3.26
N LEU A 64 -24.15 -0.26 -3.53
CA LEU A 64 -24.89 -1.03 -2.54
C LEU A 64 -24.33 -2.46 -2.48
N LEU A 65 -24.06 -2.98 -1.30
CA LEU A 65 -23.54 -4.33 -1.13
C LEU A 65 -24.34 -5.04 -0.05
N LEU A 66 -24.52 -6.35 -0.23
CA LEU A 66 -24.97 -7.21 0.85
C LEU A 66 -23.76 -7.78 1.60
N ALA A 67 -23.90 -8.02 2.90
CA ALA A 67 -22.91 -8.82 3.62
C ALA A 67 -22.75 -10.20 2.96
N GLY A 68 -21.50 -10.64 2.80
CA GLY A 68 -21.16 -11.85 2.05
C GLY A 68 -20.89 -11.63 0.56
N GLU A 69 -20.84 -10.38 0.08
CA GLU A 69 -20.45 -10.04 -1.29
C GLU A 69 -19.02 -9.49 -1.38
N THR A 70 -18.42 -9.59 -2.56
CA THR A 70 -17.12 -8.96 -2.84
C THR A 70 -17.31 -7.57 -3.44
N PHE A 71 -16.75 -6.58 -2.77
CA PHE A 71 -16.59 -5.23 -3.27
C PHE A 71 -15.34 -5.15 -4.16
N TYR A 72 -15.52 -4.79 -5.43
CA TYR A 72 -14.44 -4.63 -6.38
C TYR A 72 -14.24 -3.17 -6.74
N TYR A 73 -12.98 -2.77 -6.88
CA TYR A 73 -12.67 -1.41 -7.28
C TYR A 73 -11.39 -1.30 -8.11
N LYS A 74 -11.31 -0.22 -8.88
CA LYS A 74 -10.13 0.20 -9.63
C LYS A 74 -9.81 1.66 -9.35
N VAL A 75 -8.56 1.92 -9.02
CA VAL A 75 -8.00 3.25 -8.77
C VAL A 75 -7.31 3.76 -10.03
N PHE A 76 -7.60 5.01 -10.37
CA PHE A 76 -6.86 5.81 -11.34
C PHE A 76 -6.26 7.02 -10.61
N CYS A 77 -4.92 7.14 -10.64
CA CYS A 77 -4.20 8.34 -10.27
C CYS A 77 -3.95 9.15 -11.53
N LEU A 78 -4.52 10.36 -11.59
CA LEU A 78 -4.52 11.20 -12.77
C LEU A 78 -3.83 12.53 -12.48
N LEU A 79 -3.23 13.14 -13.48
CA LEU A 79 -2.82 14.54 -13.40
C LEU A 79 -4.08 15.42 -13.29
N GLU A 80 -4.10 16.36 -12.36
CA GLU A 80 -5.31 17.14 -12.06
C GLU A 80 -5.77 17.96 -13.29
N GLN A 81 -4.82 18.56 -14.00
CA GLN A 81 -5.04 19.47 -15.12
C GLN A 81 -5.46 18.76 -16.42
N THR A 82 -4.80 17.65 -16.77
CA THR A 82 -5.02 16.95 -18.05
C THR A 82 -5.90 15.71 -17.92
N SER A 83 -6.06 15.18 -16.71
CA SER A 83 -6.70 13.88 -16.43
C SER A 83 -5.98 12.68 -17.07
N GLU A 84 -4.75 12.85 -17.55
CA GLU A 84 -3.90 11.76 -18.00
C GLU A 84 -3.42 10.92 -16.82
N LEU A 85 -3.07 9.66 -17.05
CA LEU A 85 -2.51 8.77 -16.03
C LEU A 85 -1.21 9.35 -15.46
N SER A 86 -1.16 9.53 -14.14
CA SER A 86 0.02 10.05 -13.47
C SER A 86 1.11 8.98 -13.34
N SER A 87 2.35 9.37 -13.64
CA SER A 87 3.53 8.56 -13.41
C SER A 87 4.27 8.92 -12.11
N ILE A 88 3.77 9.91 -11.35
CA ILE A 88 4.42 10.47 -10.15
C ILE A 88 4.29 9.47 -9.00
N SER A 89 3.11 9.29 -8.41
CA SER A 89 2.94 8.39 -7.26
C SER A 89 2.95 6.91 -7.68
N LYS A 90 3.70 6.07 -6.94
CA LYS A 90 3.75 4.62 -7.13
C LYS A 90 2.92 3.83 -6.13
N ILE A 91 2.36 4.51 -5.12
CA ILE A 91 1.52 3.90 -4.09
C ILE A 91 0.21 4.69 -3.99
N ALA A 92 -0.90 3.96 -3.87
CA ALA A 92 -2.19 4.50 -3.48
C ALA A 92 -2.70 3.78 -2.23
N TYR A 93 -3.55 4.45 -1.48
CA TYR A 93 -4.19 3.93 -0.28
C TYR A 93 -5.69 3.98 -0.50
N VAL A 94 -6.38 2.88 -0.15
CA VAL A 94 -7.84 2.78 -0.23
C VAL A 94 -8.37 2.29 1.11
N GLU A 95 -9.32 3.03 1.67
CA GLU A 95 -9.93 2.72 2.96
C GLU A 95 -11.46 2.71 2.81
N LEU A 96 -12.12 1.79 3.50
CA LEU A 96 -13.58 1.82 3.67
C LEU A 96 -13.87 2.05 5.15
N VAL A 97 -14.46 3.20 5.45
CA VAL A 97 -14.62 3.71 6.81
C VAL A 97 -16.10 3.86 7.12
N GLY A 98 -16.55 3.36 8.26
CA GLY A 98 -17.89 3.53 8.79
C GLY A 98 -17.99 4.68 9.80
N GLU A 99 -19.17 4.83 10.41
CA GLU A 99 -19.37 5.79 11.49
C GLU A 99 -18.43 5.51 12.68
N ASN A 100 -18.13 6.51 13.50
CA ASN A 100 -17.16 6.41 14.61
C ASN A 100 -15.74 5.98 14.20
N ASN A 101 -15.37 6.20 12.94
CA ASN A 101 -14.06 5.85 12.37
C ASN A 101 -13.77 4.34 12.39
N THR A 102 -14.80 3.49 12.32
CA THR A 102 -14.60 2.04 12.18
C THR A 102 -14.04 1.72 10.78
N ILE A 103 -12.80 1.24 10.70
CA ILE A 103 -12.16 0.90 9.43
C ILE A 103 -12.48 -0.55 9.06
N LEU A 104 -13.27 -0.77 8.01
CA LEU A 104 -13.56 -2.11 7.48
C LEU A 104 -12.34 -2.70 6.78
N PHE A 105 -11.66 -1.88 5.98
CA PHE A 105 -10.38 -2.23 5.42
C PHE A 105 -9.51 -1.00 5.18
N ASN A 106 -8.19 -1.23 5.21
CA ASN A 106 -7.16 -0.31 4.74
C ASN A 106 -6.20 -1.09 3.85
N GLN A 107 -6.17 -0.75 2.55
CA GLN A 107 -5.35 -1.42 1.56
C GLN A 107 -4.36 -0.44 0.95
N LYS A 108 -3.08 -0.84 0.97
CA LYS A 108 -2.01 -0.20 0.21
C LYS A 108 -1.91 -0.86 -1.16
N LEU A 109 -1.82 -0.09 -2.23
CA LEU A 109 -1.80 -0.58 -3.61
C LEU A 109 -0.58 -0.05 -4.35
N LYS A 110 0.11 -0.93 -5.09
CA LYS A 110 1.17 -0.51 -6.02
C LYS A 110 0.53 -0.02 -7.31
N LEU A 111 0.81 1.23 -7.68
CA LEU A 111 0.34 1.83 -8.93
C LEU A 111 1.28 1.42 -10.07
N VAL A 112 0.70 0.87 -11.13
CA VAL A 112 1.36 0.59 -12.41
C VAL A 112 0.73 1.52 -13.44
N ASP A 113 1.54 2.41 -14.03
CA ASP A 113 1.08 3.45 -14.96
C ASP A 113 -0.12 4.25 -14.41
N GLY A 114 -0.03 4.66 -13.13
CA GLY A 114 -1.09 5.42 -12.46
C GLY A 114 -2.34 4.61 -12.13
N MET A 115 -2.34 3.28 -12.27
CA MET A 115 -3.51 2.43 -12.02
C MET A 115 -3.23 1.34 -11.00
N ALA A 116 -4.26 0.99 -10.23
CA ALA A 116 -4.28 -0.21 -9.39
C ALA A 116 -5.71 -0.74 -9.29
N SER A 117 -5.86 -1.99 -8.88
CA SER A 117 -7.17 -2.56 -8.55
C SER A 117 -7.09 -3.39 -7.28
N GLY A 118 -8.24 -3.56 -6.64
CA GLY A 118 -8.36 -4.33 -5.42
C GLY A 118 -9.77 -4.85 -5.23
N ASP A 119 -9.90 -5.67 -4.21
CA ASP A 119 -11.12 -6.33 -3.79
C ASP A 119 -11.17 -6.43 -2.27
N TYR A 120 -12.38 -6.46 -1.74
CA TYR A 120 -12.64 -6.74 -0.35
C TYR A 120 -13.95 -7.53 -0.20
N PHE A 121 -13.88 -8.70 0.42
CA PHE A 121 -15.06 -9.49 0.77
C PHE A 121 -15.71 -8.89 2.03
N ILE A 122 -16.96 -8.47 1.94
CA ILE A 122 -17.73 -7.88 3.05
C ILE A 122 -18.12 -8.99 4.03
N PRO A 123 -17.53 -9.04 5.24
CA PRO A 123 -17.81 -10.10 6.20
C PRO A 123 -19.24 -10.04 6.77
N SER A 124 -19.68 -11.15 7.36
CA SER A 124 -21.05 -11.28 7.91
C SER A 124 -21.28 -10.55 9.23
N ASP A 125 -20.24 -10.01 9.85
CA ASP A 125 -20.29 -9.21 11.10
C ASP A 125 -20.31 -7.70 10.84
N VAL A 126 -20.20 -7.25 9.58
CA VAL A 126 -20.28 -5.82 9.23
C VAL A 126 -21.69 -5.28 9.43
N GLU A 127 -21.85 -4.18 10.15
CA GLU A 127 -23.18 -3.60 10.41
C GLU A 127 -23.82 -3.00 9.15
N THR A 128 -25.16 -3.01 9.10
CA THR A 128 -25.90 -2.24 8.08
C THR A 128 -25.62 -0.76 8.27
N GLY A 129 -25.20 -0.06 7.21
CA GLY A 129 -24.87 1.35 7.35
C GLY A 129 -24.30 2.00 6.10
N ASN A 130 -24.01 3.30 6.23
CA ASN A 130 -23.31 4.10 5.25
C ASN A 130 -21.81 4.12 5.58
N TYR A 131 -21.01 3.84 4.56
CA TYR A 131 -19.56 3.78 4.63
C TYR A 131 -18.97 4.72 3.59
N LYS A 132 -17.78 5.25 3.87
CA LYS A 132 -17.02 6.11 2.97
C LYS A 132 -15.86 5.33 2.38
N LEU A 133 -15.88 5.17 1.06
CA LEU A 133 -14.72 4.74 0.31
C LEU A 133 -13.80 5.93 0.10
N ILE A 134 -12.62 5.87 0.71
CA ILE A 134 -11.59 6.89 0.63
C ILE A 134 -10.46 6.36 -0.23
N ALA A 135 -9.93 7.17 -1.15
CA ALA A 135 -8.72 6.81 -1.87
C ALA A 135 -7.80 8.02 -2.11
N TYR A 136 -6.49 7.82 -1.94
CA TYR A 136 -5.52 8.91 -2.05
C TYR A 136 -4.11 8.39 -2.35
N THR A 137 -3.25 9.28 -2.82
CA THR A 137 -1.79 9.10 -2.73
C THR A 137 -1.29 10.05 -1.66
N LYS A 138 -0.09 9.84 -1.11
CA LYS A 138 0.47 10.81 -0.16
C LYS A 138 0.63 12.20 -0.81
N TRP A 139 0.86 12.25 -2.11
CA TRP A 139 0.98 13.51 -2.85
C TRP A 139 -0.35 14.27 -2.98
N THR A 140 -1.49 13.59 -3.21
CA THR A 140 -2.79 14.28 -3.30
C THR A 140 -3.18 14.98 -1.99
N ILE A 141 -2.72 14.49 -0.85
CA ILE A 141 -2.95 15.11 0.47
C ILE A 141 -2.34 16.51 0.59
N ASN A 142 -1.37 16.87 -0.26
CA ASN A 142 -0.83 18.24 -0.30
C ASN A 142 -1.75 19.23 -1.02
N GLY A 143 -2.77 18.75 -1.74
CA GLY A 143 -3.75 19.58 -2.42
C GLY A 143 -4.58 20.41 -1.43
N PRO A 144 -4.79 21.72 -1.67
CA PRO A 144 -5.55 22.57 -0.75
C PRO A 144 -7.05 22.24 -0.74
N ARG A 145 -7.55 21.60 -1.81
CA ARG A 145 -8.96 21.29 -2.06
C ARG A 145 -9.07 19.86 -2.57
N ASN A 146 -10.05 19.12 -2.06
CA ASN A 146 -10.31 17.71 -2.35
C ASN A 146 -9.04 16.83 -2.32
N PRO A 147 -8.30 16.79 -1.20
CA PRO A 147 -7.02 16.08 -1.08
C PRO A 147 -7.10 14.55 -1.28
N PHE A 148 -8.30 13.98 -1.27
CA PHE A 148 -8.57 12.56 -1.46
C PHE A 148 -9.93 12.36 -2.14
N PHE A 149 -10.08 11.21 -2.81
CA PHE A 149 -11.35 10.73 -3.31
C PHE A 149 -12.21 10.23 -2.16
N VAL A 150 -13.51 10.55 -2.19
CA VAL A 150 -14.49 10.03 -1.23
C VAL A 150 -15.79 9.68 -1.96
N LYS A 151 -16.37 8.52 -1.65
CA LYS A 151 -17.65 8.08 -2.21
C LYS A 151 -18.47 7.27 -1.20
N ASP A 152 -19.77 7.44 -1.25
CA ASP A 152 -20.73 6.67 -0.46
C ASP A 152 -20.87 5.24 -0.93
N ILE A 153 -20.73 4.31 0.02
CA ILE A 153 -21.00 2.88 -0.11
C ILE A 153 -22.01 2.51 0.97
N TYR A 154 -23.00 1.71 0.62
CA TYR A 154 -24.05 1.25 1.53
C TYR A 154 -23.90 -0.25 1.69
N VAL A 155 -23.85 -0.73 2.93
CA VAL A 155 -23.85 -2.15 3.23
C VAL A 155 -25.17 -2.50 3.91
N VAL A 156 -25.84 -3.53 3.42
CA VAL A 156 -27.01 -4.13 4.05
C VAL A 156 -26.62 -5.51 4.57
N ASN A 157 -26.72 -5.73 5.87
CA ASN A 157 -26.43 -7.01 6.48
C ASN A 157 -27.70 -7.68 7.00
N PRO A 158 -28.16 -8.79 6.38
CA PRO A 158 -29.32 -9.55 6.83
C PRO A 158 -29.04 -10.48 8.02
N TYR A 159 -27.78 -10.65 8.43
CA TYR A 159 -27.34 -11.60 9.45
C TYR A 159 -27.17 -10.98 10.85
N VAL A 160 -27.15 -9.65 10.93
CA VAL A 160 -27.01 -8.90 12.18
C VAL A 160 -28.30 -8.14 12.43
N LEU A 161 -28.82 -8.23 13.65
CA LEU A 161 -29.98 -7.45 14.07
C LEU A 161 -29.60 -5.96 13.99
N THR A 162 -30.33 -5.19 13.18
CA THR A 162 -30.19 -3.74 13.13
C THR A 162 -30.43 -3.18 14.54
N PRO A 163 -29.49 -2.44 15.14
CA PRO A 163 -29.74 -1.75 16.39
C PRO A 163 -30.96 -0.82 16.26
N ASP A 164 -31.73 -0.63 17.33
CA ASP A 164 -32.94 0.21 17.34
C ASP A 164 -32.72 1.66 16.86
N SER A 165 -31.46 2.12 16.79
CA SER A 165 -31.05 3.42 16.21
C SER A 165 -31.33 3.56 14.71
N VAL A 166 -31.51 2.46 13.97
CA VAL A 166 -31.96 2.46 12.57
C VAL A 166 -33.47 2.75 12.46
N ASN A 167 -34.24 2.40 13.50
CA ASN A 167 -35.69 2.52 13.53
C ASN A 167 -36.18 3.77 14.28
N ASN A 168 -35.43 4.28 15.27
CA ASN A 168 -35.85 5.41 16.10
C ASN A 168 -34.68 6.33 16.46
N THR A 169 -34.41 7.36 15.64
CA THR A 169 -33.84 8.63 16.12
C THR A 169 -34.44 9.80 15.35
N SER A 170 -35.11 10.69 16.08
CA SER A 170 -35.59 11.98 15.61
C SER A 170 -34.50 13.03 15.72
N GLU A 171 -34.58 14.01 14.81
CA GLU A 171 -34.03 15.36 14.81
C GLU A 171 -32.58 15.56 14.34
N ASN A 172 -32.47 15.81 13.01
CA ASN A 172 -31.49 16.63 12.26
C ASN A 172 -30.65 15.97 11.16
N ASN A 173 -30.77 14.68 10.88
CA ASN A 173 -30.14 14.07 9.70
C ASN A 173 -31.19 13.41 8.80
N ASN A 174 -31.26 13.83 7.54
CA ASN A 174 -32.13 13.20 6.54
C ASN A 174 -31.53 11.83 6.16
N PRO A 175 -32.19 10.70 6.52
CA PRO A 175 -31.62 9.38 6.31
C PRO A 175 -31.64 8.98 4.83
N ALA A 176 -30.64 8.22 4.41
CA ALA A 176 -30.64 7.54 3.13
C ALA A 176 -31.70 6.43 3.16
N LYS A 177 -32.71 6.52 2.30
CA LYS A 177 -33.77 5.51 2.21
C LYS A 177 -33.49 4.55 1.07
N ILE A 178 -33.34 3.27 1.40
CA ILE A 178 -33.18 2.21 0.41
C ILE A 178 -34.56 1.58 0.16
N GLN A 179 -35.03 1.65 -1.09
CA GLN A 179 -36.36 1.20 -1.48
C GLN A 179 -36.37 0.59 -2.88
N ILE A 180 -37.40 -0.21 -3.18
CA ILE A 180 -37.61 -0.74 -4.52
C ILE A 180 -38.02 0.38 -5.48
N ASN A 181 -37.32 0.47 -6.60
CA ASN A 181 -37.74 1.26 -7.75
C ASN A 181 -38.81 0.49 -8.55
N LYS A 182 -40.03 1.02 -8.55
CA LYS A 182 -41.17 0.44 -9.30
C LYS A 182 -41.24 0.89 -10.75
N THR A 183 -40.52 1.93 -11.14
CA THR A 183 -40.31 2.23 -12.57
C THR A 183 -39.22 1.29 -13.05
N GLY A 184 -39.60 0.25 -13.80
CA GLY A 184 -38.64 -0.61 -14.48
C GLY A 184 -37.69 0.23 -15.34
N HIS A 185 -36.54 -0.33 -15.73
CA HIS A 185 -35.58 0.32 -16.63
C HIS A 185 -36.26 0.86 -17.89
N THR A 186 -36.81 2.07 -17.83
CA THR A 186 -37.22 2.82 -19.00
C THR A 186 -35.93 3.11 -19.72
N GLN A 187 -35.82 2.55 -20.93
CA GLN A 187 -34.91 3.01 -21.95
C GLN A 187 -35.19 4.50 -22.18
N SER A 188 -34.61 5.36 -21.35
CA SER A 188 -34.68 6.80 -21.52
C SER A 188 -33.29 7.26 -21.87
N GLY A 189 -33.14 7.56 -23.15
CA GLY A 189 -31.90 7.98 -23.75
C GLY A 189 -31.38 9.25 -23.11
N THR A 190 -30.07 9.27 -22.90
CA THR A 190 -29.29 10.38 -23.41
C THR A 190 -28.28 9.75 -24.36
N THR A 191 -28.41 10.06 -25.64
CA THR A 191 -27.36 9.88 -26.64
C THR A 191 -26.16 10.72 -26.19
N HIS A 192 -25.41 10.22 -25.20
CA HIS A 192 -24.04 10.62 -25.03
C HIS A 192 -23.31 10.10 -26.25
N ASP A 193 -22.52 10.96 -26.87
CA ASP A 193 -21.68 10.65 -28.02
C ASP A 193 -20.98 9.30 -27.77
N VAL A 194 -21.46 8.22 -28.40
CA VAL A 194 -21.05 6.86 -28.06
C VAL A 194 -19.65 6.64 -28.65
N LYS A 195 -18.64 7.02 -27.88
CA LYS A 195 -17.23 6.94 -28.29
C LYS A 195 -16.76 5.49 -28.45
N VAL A 196 -17.28 4.60 -27.60
CA VAL A 196 -17.04 3.15 -27.66
C VAL A 196 -18.38 2.44 -27.60
N GLN A 197 -18.74 1.74 -28.66
CA GLN A 197 -19.98 0.98 -28.75
C GLN A 197 -19.77 -0.44 -28.19
N LEU A 198 -20.81 -0.92 -27.49
CA LEU A 198 -20.82 -2.24 -26.86
C LEU A 198 -21.86 -3.12 -27.56
N GLU A 199 -21.42 -4.21 -28.18
CA GLU A 199 -22.29 -5.15 -28.88
C GLU A 199 -22.17 -6.54 -28.27
N THR A 200 -23.32 -7.18 -28.06
CA THR A 200 -23.40 -8.58 -27.64
C THR A 200 -23.97 -9.40 -28.79
N ASP A 201 -23.57 -10.67 -28.90
CA ASP A 201 -24.06 -11.58 -29.94
C ASP A 201 -25.58 -11.83 -29.87
N PHE A 202 -26.17 -11.76 -28.68
CA PHE A 202 -27.61 -11.83 -28.46
C PHE A 202 -28.09 -10.75 -27.47
N GLY A 203 -29.39 -10.43 -27.52
CA GLY A 203 -30.04 -9.60 -26.49
C GLY A 203 -30.60 -10.41 -25.32
N VAL A 204 -30.81 -11.71 -25.52
CA VAL A 204 -31.34 -12.65 -24.54
C VAL A 204 -30.52 -13.94 -24.57
N TYR A 205 -30.08 -14.39 -23.40
CA TYR A 205 -29.29 -15.61 -23.22
C TYR A 205 -30.02 -16.58 -22.30
N LYS A 206 -29.71 -17.87 -22.44
CA LYS A 206 -30.07 -18.87 -21.45
C LYS A 206 -29.10 -18.80 -20.27
N PRO A 207 -29.45 -19.40 -19.12
CA PRO A 207 -28.48 -19.68 -18.06
C PRO A 207 -27.22 -20.39 -18.59
N ARG A 208 -26.07 -20.14 -17.95
CA ARG A 208 -24.77 -20.78 -18.25
C ARG A 208 -24.31 -20.71 -19.71
N SER A 209 -24.80 -19.72 -20.46
CA SER A 209 -24.49 -19.54 -21.87
C SER A 209 -23.32 -18.58 -22.06
N LYS A 210 -22.49 -18.85 -23.06
CA LYS A 210 -21.40 -17.97 -23.45
C LYS A 210 -21.95 -16.66 -24.04
N VAL A 211 -21.38 -15.54 -23.63
CA VAL A 211 -21.64 -14.19 -24.14
C VAL A 211 -20.39 -13.70 -24.85
N SER A 212 -20.53 -13.24 -26.09
CA SER A 212 -19.48 -12.57 -26.84
C SER A 212 -19.74 -11.08 -26.86
N LEU A 213 -18.93 -10.31 -26.12
CA LEU A 213 -18.98 -8.86 -26.08
C LEU A 213 -17.91 -8.27 -26.99
N LYS A 214 -18.34 -7.50 -27.98
CA LYS A 214 -17.46 -6.72 -28.85
C LYS A 214 -17.46 -5.25 -28.41
N LEU A 215 -16.28 -4.76 -28.09
CA LEU A 215 -16.00 -3.34 -27.88
C LEU A 215 -15.61 -2.76 -29.25
N ILE A 216 -16.33 -1.75 -29.73
CA ILE A 216 -16.09 -1.09 -31.01
C ILE A 216 -15.67 0.35 -30.75
N ASN A 217 -14.45 0.69 -31.11
CA ASN A 217 -13.88 2.01 -30.98
C ASN A 217 -14.24 2.86 -32.20
N MET A 218 -15.13 3.82 -32.02
CA MET A 218 -15.67 4.64 -33.11
C MET A 218 -14.74 5.79 -33.54
N LEU A 219 -13.70 6.09 -32.74
CA LEU A 219 -12.86 7.27 -32.90
C LEU A 219 -11.35 6.92 -32.97
N GLY A 220 -11.02 5.66 -33.24
CA GLY A 220 -9.65 5.19 -33.47
C GLY A 220 -8.69 5.52 -32.32
N ALA A 221 -7.49 5.99 -32.65
CA ALA A 221 -6.41 6.20 -31.68
C ALA A 221 -6.79 7.15 -30.52
N SER A 222 -7.74 8.06 -30.71
CA SER A 222 -8.22 8.97 -29.67
C SER A 222 -8.86 8.24 -28.48
N MET A 223 -9.37 7.01 -28.68
CA MET A 223 -9.96 6.18 -27.62
C MET A 223 -9.00 5.11 -27.11
N TYR A 224 -7.73 5.15 -27.50
CA TYR A 224 -6.75 4.28 -26.87
C TYR A 224 -6.59 4.69 -25.42
N GLY A 225 -6.52 3.72 -24.53
CA GLY A 225 -6.60 3.97 -23.10
C GLY A 225 -6.77 2.71 -22.28
N ASN A 226 -7.12 2.90 -21.02
CA ASN A 226 -7.33 1.81 -20.08
C ASN A 226 -8.69 1.95 -19.38
N TYR A 227 -9.43 0.84 -19.41
CA TYR A 227 -10.84 0.78 -19.04
C TYR A 227 -11.13 -0.37 -18.09
N THR A 228 -12.21 -0.22 -17.34
CA THR A 228 -12.81 -1.22 -16.49
C THR A 228 -14.06 -1.75 -17.19
N LEU A 229 -14.29 -3.06 -17.12
CA LEU A 229 -15.53 -3.69 -17.55
C LEU A 229 -16.17 -4.42 -16.38
N SER A 230 -17.40 -4.06 -16.07
CA SER A 230 -18.25 -4.72 -15.09
C SER A 230 -19.47 -5.28 -15.82
N VAL A 231 -19.78 -6.56 -15.61
CA VAL A 231 -21.03 -7.17 -16.04
C VAL A 231 -21.73 -7.72 -14.82
N ARG A 232 -22.89 -7.16 -14.49
CA ARG A 232 -23.60 -7.50 -13.27
C ARG A 232 -25.10 -7.41 -13.41
N LYS A 233 -25.81 -8.20 -12.60
CA LYS A 233 -27.26 -8.16 -12.51
C LYS A 233 -27.68 -6.76 -12.05
N THR A 234 -28.68 -6.19 -12.71
CA THR A 234 -29.26 -4.93 -12.28
C THR A 234 -30.12 -5.14 -11.05
N ASP A 235 -29.96 -4.25 -10.07
CA ASP A 235 -30.82 -4.23 -8.90
C ASP A 235 -32.04 -3.37 -9.15
N SER A 236 -33.17 -3.79 -8.60
CA SER A 236 -34.41 -3.00 -8.59
C SER A 236 -34.43 -2.00 -7.43
N LEU A 237 -33.27 -1.66 -6.87
CA LEU A 237 -33.15 -0.78 -5.70
C LEU A 237 -32.72 0.62 -6.10
N GLU A 238 -33.33 1.60 -5.47
CA GLU A 238 -32.94 3.01 -5.55
C GLU A 238 -32.54 3.48 -4.15
N ILE A 239 -31.41 4.17 -4.07
CA ILE A 239 -30.97 4.86 -2.87
C ILE A 239 -31.45 6.31 -3.02
N LYS A 240 -32.46 6.68 -2.24
CA LYS A 240 -32.92 8.07 -2.17
C LYS A 240 -32.18 8.80 -1.07
N THR A 241 -31.27 9.67 -1.48
CA THR A 241 -30.58 10.64 -0.64
C THR A 241 -31.13 12.03 -0.92
N ASP A 242 -31.26 12.88 0.08
CA ASP A 242 -31.53 14.30 -0.19
C ASP A 242 -30.34 14.94 -0.89
N SER A 243 -30.61 15.54 -2.05
CA SER A 243 -29.62 16.15 -2.96
C SER A 243 -28.79 17.28 -2.34
N ASN A 244 -29.15 17.74 -1.14
CA ASN A 244 -28.46 18.83 -0.42
C ASN A 244 -27.21 18.36 0.35
N ILE A 245 -26.90 17.06 0.37
CA ILE A 245 -25.66 16.51 0.93
C ILE A 245 -24.67 16.29 -0.22
N GLU A 246 -24.46 17.30 -1.07
CA GLU A 246 -23.23 17.34 -1.85
C GLU A 246 -22.07 17.50 -0.87
N ILE A 247 -21.04 16.67 -1.03
CA ILE A 247 -19.80 16.82 -0.27
C ILE A 247 -19.28 18.22 -0.62
N LYS A 248 -19.47 19.16 0.32
CA LYS A 248 -18.82 20.47 0.23
C LYS A 248 -17.34 20.23 -0.01
N GLU A 249 -16.76 21.05 -0.88
CA GLU A 249 -15.33 21.03 -1.18
C GLU A 249 -14.50 20.81 0.10
N ILE A 250 -13.75 19.70 0.15
CA ILE A 250 -12.98 19.35 1.33
C ILE A 250 -11.71 20.21 1.32
N VAL A 251 -11.58 21.11 2.28
CA VAL A 251 -10.42 21.99 2.39
C VAL A 251 -9.42 21.41 3.38
N LYS A 252 -8.15 21.38 2.99
CA LYS A 252 -7.06 20.99 3.88
C LYS A 252 -6.89 22.04 4.99
N THR A 253 -6.85 21.58 6.25
CA THR A 253 -6.76 22.45 7.43
C THR A 253 -5.41 22.39 8.15
N ASP A 254 -4.63 21.33 7.92
CA ASP A 254 -3.33 21.14 8.56
C ASP A 254 -2.16 21.61 7.69
N SER A 255 -0.99 21.78 8.31
CA SER A 255 0.27 22.12 7.64
C SER A 255 1.13 20.88 7.31
N THR A 256 0.55 19.68 7.31
CA THR A 256 1.32 18.47 7.03
C THR A 256 1.76 18.47 5.58
N PHE A 257 3.00 18.01 5.33
CA PHE A 257 3.53 17.91 3.98
C PHE A 257 4.02 16.50 3.75
N TYR A 258 3.63 15.92 2.63
CA TYR A 258 4.05 14.59 2.22
C TYR A 258 4.90 14.64 0.95
N LEU A 259 5.98 13.87 0.91
CA LEU A 259 6.72 13.69 -0.33
C LEU A 259 5.94 12.80 -1.30
N PRO A 260 6.03 13.05 -2.62
CA PRO A 260 5.48 12.12 -3.60
C PRO A 260 6.26 10.79 -3.55
N GLU A 261 5.53 9.68 -3.58
CA GLU A 261 6.08 8.32 -3.54
C GLU A 261 6.56 7.89 -4.93
N LEU A 262 7.57 8.61 -5.46
CA LEU A 262 8.07 8.48 -6.84
C LEU A 262 8.68 7.11 -7.18
N ARG A 263 9.18 6.40 -6.16
CA ARG A 263 9.90 5.13 -6.27
C ARG A 263 9.40 4.14 -5.22
N GLY A 264 8.09 4.02 -5.12
CA GLY A 264 7.44 3.17 -4.12
C GLY A 264 7.30 3.85 -2.77
N GLU A 265 7.04 3.04 -1.74
CA GLU A 265 6.67 3.49 -0.40
C GLU A 265 7.80 4.27 0.26
N ILE A 266 7.46 5.37 0.94
CA ILE A 266 8.42 6.16 1.71
C ILE A 266 8.30 5.83 3.20
N ILE A 267 9.39 5.32 3.78
CA ILE A 267 9.57 5.23 5.23
C ILE A 267 10.49 6.36 5.65
N SER A 268 10.01 7.21 6.56
CA SER A 268 10.77 8.38 7.00
C SER A 268 10.68 8.60 8.50
N GLY A 269 11.64 9.34 9.02
CA GLY A 269 11.76 9.66 10.43
C GLY A 269 13.00 10.51 10.67
N TYR A 270 13.39 10.59 11.93
CA TYR A 270 14.59 11.31 12.35
C TYR A 270 15.32 10.56 13.47
N VAL A 271 16.60 10.88 13.66
CA VAL A 271 17.43 10.32 14.72
C VAL A 271 17.59 11.34 15.83
N VAL A 272 17.39 10.92 17.08
CA VAL A 272 17.62 11.75 18.28
C VAL A 272 18.62 11.12 19.23
N SER A 273 19.29 11.94 20.03
CA SER A 273 20.05 11.45 21.20
C SER A 273 19.10 11.00 22.31
N LYS A 274 19.36 9.85 22.95
CA LYS A 274 18.57 9.36 24.09
C LYS A 274 18.71 10.25 25.32
N ASP A 275 19.84 10.97 25.46
CA ASP A 275 20.14 11.74 26.67
C ASP A 275 19.48 13.13 26.65
N HIS A 276 19.35 13.73 25.47
CA HIS A 276 18.99 15.15 25.33
C HIS A 276 17.84 15.39 24.32
N ASP A 277 17.30 14.34 23.70
CA ASP A 277 16.27 14.39 22.63
C ASP A 277 16.60 15.34 21.47
N SER A 278 17.89 15.67 21.31
CA SER A 278 18.37 16.53 20.25
C SER A 278 18.50 15.75 18.94
N VAL A 279 18.09 16.37 17.84
CA VAL A 279 18.12 15.76 16.52
C VAL A 279 19.55 15.67 16.00
N ILE A 280 19.94 14.50 15.48
CA ILE A 280 21.32 14.18 15.12
C ILE A 280 21.48 14.03 13.60
N PRO A 281 22.23 14.92 12.92
CA PRO A 281 22.53 14.80 11.49
C PRO A 281 23.67 13.82 11.20
N ASN A 282 23.85 13.49 9.91
CA ASN A 282 24.94 12.64 9.40
C ASN A 282 25.11 11.25 10.05
N LYS A 283 24.03 10.63 10.53
CA LYS A 283 24.00 9.23 10.95
C LYS A 283 23.49 8.33 9.84
N ILE A 284 24.11 7.16 9.71
CA ILE A 284 23.66 6.15 8.76
C ILE A 284 22.58 5.31 9.43
N VAL A 285 21.38 5.33 8.84
CA VAL A 285 20.27 4.46 9.24
C VAL A 285 20.19 3.33 8.22
N ALA A 286 20.07 2.11 8.70
CA ALA A 286 19.86 0.91 7.91
C ALA A 286 18.44 0.39 8.10
N LEU A 287 17.89 -0.16 7.03
CA LEU A 287 16.57 -0.80 6.96
C LEU A 287 16.75 -2.24 6.51
N SER A 288 16.10 -3.17 7.18
CA SER A 288 16.10 -4.60 6.86
C SER A 288 14.67 -5.16 6.90
N ILE A 289 14.24 -5.81 5.82
CA ILE A 289 13.05 -6.66 5.78
C ILE A 289 13.54 -8.08 5.52
N ALA A 290 13.55 -8.92 6.56
CA ALA A 290 14.21 -10.22 6.51
C ALA A 290 13.40 -11.27 5.73
N GLY A 291 14.07 -12.25 5.12
CA GLY A 291 13.43 -13.36 4.41
C GLY A 291 14.25 -13.89 3.26
N LYS A 292 13.69 -14.83 2.49
CA LYS A 292 14.36 -15.37 1.29
C LYS A 292 14.62 -14.30 0.22
N ASN A 293 13.68 -13.37 0.07
CA ASN A 293 13.74 -12.21 -0.81
C ASN A 293 13.81 -10.93 0.04
N TYR A 294 14.84 -10.85 0.88
CA TYR A 294 14.98 -9.74 1.81
C TYR A 294 15.26 -8.42 1.10
N ILE A 295 15.03 -7.33 1.83
CA ILE A 295 15.41 -5.97 1.42
C ILE A 295 16.36 -5.43 2.49
N TYR A 296 17.54 -4.97 2.06
CA TYR A 296 18.46 -4.22 2.89
C TYR A 296 18.74 -2.88 2.21
N LYS A 297 18.56 -1.77 2.93
CA LYS A 297 18.85 -0.41 2.46
C LYS A 297 19.58 0.36 3.55
N ASN A 298 20.34 1.39 3.18
CA ASN A 298 20.88 2.35 4.14
C ASN A 298 20.87 3.78 3.57
N VAL A 299 20.70 4.76 4.44
CA VAL A 299 20.62 6.18 4.08
C VAL A 299 21.28 7.04 5.15
N LEU A 300 21.73 8.22 4.75
CA LEU A 300 22.33 9.20 5.65
C LEU A 300 21.26 10.19 6.09
N THR A 301 21.17 10.47 7.38
CA THR A 301 20.30 11.54 7.87
C THR A 301 20.79 12.89 7.36
N ASN A 302 19.89 13.75 6.92
CA ASN A 302 20.20 15.08 6.43
C ASN A 302 20.65 16.03 7.57
N LYS A 303 20.87 17.31 7.24
CA LYS A 303 21.25 18.35 8.22
C LYS A 303 20.22 18.57 9.35
N PHE A 304 18.98 18.12 9.14
CA PHE A 304 17.89 18.15 10.12
C PHE A 304 17.71 16.79 10.81
N GLY A 305 18.67 15.88 10.70
CA GLY A 305 18.61 14.52 11.27
C GLY A 305 17.51 13.61 10.70
N GLU A 306 16.87 14.01 9.60
CA GLU A 306 15.80 13.23 8.96
C GLU A 306 16.38 12.21 7.98
N PHE A 307 15.75 11.05 7.89
CA PHE A 307 16.05 10.02 6.89
C PHE A 307 14.80 9.66 6.07
N TYR A 308 15.04 9.18 4.85
CA TYR A 308 13.99 8.78 3.91
C TYR A 308 14.44 7.51 3.17
N PHE A 309 13.72 6.41 3.35
CA PHE A 309 13.87 5.19 2.56
C PHE A 309 12.81 5.13 1.48
N HIS A 310 13.19 4.65 0.29
CA HIS A 310 12.28 4.34 -0.80
C HIS A 310 12.23 2.81 -0.99
N LEU A 311 11.06 2.22 -0.75
CA LEU A 311 10.79 0.80 -0.97
C LEU A 311 10.08 0.60 -2.31
N GLU A 312 10.85 0.28 -3.33
CA GLU A 312 10.34 -0.03 -4.69
C GLU A 312 10.10 -1.53 -4.88
N GLU A 313 10.81 -2.35 -4.10
CA GLU A 313 10.78 -3.80 -4.11
C GLU A 313 9.49 -4.35 -3.50
N ASN A 314 9.03 -5.49 -4.01
CA ASN A 314 7.93 -6.21 -3.40
C ASN A 314 8.43 -6.93 -2.14
N TYR A 315 7.67 -6.85 -1.05
CA TYR A 315 8.00 -7.49 0.22
C TYR A 315 6.83 -8.34 0.72
N ALA A 316 7.15 -9.51 1.28
CA ALA A 316 6.16 -10.47 1.78
C ALA A 316 6.05 -10.50 3.31
N LYS A 317 7.01 -9.91 4.03
CA LYS A 317 6.95 -9.77 5.49
C LYS A 317 6.63 -8.32 5.85
N SER A 318 5.73 -8.15 6.81
CA SER A 318 5.36 -6.83 7.35
C SER A 318 6.42 -6.26 8.28
N GLU A 319 7.14 -7.11 9.02
CA GLU A 319 8.14 -6.64 9.98
C GLU A 319 9.36 -6.04 9.25
N CYS A 320 9.58 -4.76 9.51
CA CYS A 320 10.73 -3.98 9.08
C CYS A 320 11.57 -3.60 10.29
N VAL A 321 12.88 -3.79 10.18
CA VAL A 321 13.85 -3.49 11.21
C VAL A 321 14.70 -2.30 10.79
N LEU A 322 14.80 -1.29 11.66
CA LEU A 322 15.63 -0.12 11.49
C LEU A 322 16.75 -0.09 12.55
N GLN A 323 17.96 0.20 12.10
CA GLN A 323 19.16 0.21 12.95
C GLN A 323 20.05 1.41 12.59
N ILE A 324 20.74 1.95 13.58
CA ILE A 324 21.78 2.96 13.35
C ILE A 324 23.10 2.23 13.15
N LEU A 325 23.75 2.43 12.01
CA LEU A 325 25.06 1.85 11.68
C LEU A 325 26.15 2.71 12.32
N ASP A 326 26.41 2.46 13.59
CA ASP A 326 27.37 3.21 14.42
C ASP A 326 27.87 2.32 15.58
N SER A 327 29.08 2.60 16.08
CA SER A 327 29.60 1.95 17.29
C SER A 327 28.85 2.43 18.54
N ASP A 328 28.43 3.70 18.57
CA ASP A 328 27.78 4.32 19.72
C ASP A 328 26.24 4.34 19.56
N ARG A 329 25.70 3.43 18.76
CA ARG A 329 24.27 3.33 18.41
C ARG A 329 23.32 3.29 19.62
N ALA A 330 23.79 2.78 20.76
CA ALA A 330 23.02 2.72 22.00
C ALA A 330 22.65 4.12 22.55
N ALA A 331 23.40 5.16 22.18
CA ALA A 331 23.15 6.56 22.58
C ALA A 331 22.04 7.25 21.76
N TYR A 332 21.51 6.59 20.72
CA TYR A 332 20.58 7.19 19.77
C TYR A 332 19.26 6.42 19.68
N LYS A 333 18.20 7.12 19.27
CA LYS A 333 16.87 6.57 19.04
C LYS A 333 16.35 7.02 17.68
N ILE A 334 15.67 6.11 16.98
CA ILE A 334 14.96 6.41 15.74
C ILE A 334 13.51 6.78 16.11
N VAL A 335 13.03 7.90 15.59
CA VAL A 335 11.63 8.31 15.70
C VAL A 335 11.02 8.36 14.31
N LEU A 336 9.93 7.61 14.10
CA LEU A 336 9.28 7.51 12.81
C LEU A 336 8.23 8.61 12.62
N ASN A 337 8.10 9.07 11.38
CA ASN A 337 7.04 9.99 11.01
C ASN A 337 5.70 9.23 10.95
N ASP A 338 4.66 9.81 11.52
CA ASP A 338 3.30 9.31 11.40
C ASP A 338 2.72 9.64 10.01
N THR A 339 2.47 8.59 9.24
CA THR A 339 1.92 8.68 7.88
C THR A 339 0.46 8.25 7.81
N SER A 340 -0.22 8.02 8.94
CA SER A 340 -1.65 7.65 8.95
C SER A 340 -2.53 8.73 8.32
N PHE A 341 -3.70 8.32 7.81
CA PHE A 341 -4.70 9.26 7.30
C PHE A 341 -5.29 10.08 8.44
N LYS A 342 -5.48 11.40 8.25
CA LYS A 342 -5.87 12.34 9.33
C LYS A 342 -7.22 13.02 9.12
N TYR A 343 -7.87 12.80 7.98
CA TYR A 343 -9.07 13.53 7.58
C TYR A 343 -10.35 12.73 7.88
N TYR A 344 -10.40 11.99 8.99
CA TYR A 344 -11.61 11.26 9.37
C TYR A 344 -12.72 12.22 9.84
N ASP A 345 -12.37 13.32 10.51
CA ASP A 345 -13.33 14.28 11.10
C ASP A 345 -14.18 15.05 10.06
N VAL A 346 -13.69 15.15 8.82
CA VAL A 346 -14.42 15.83 7.73
C VAL A 346 -15.45 14.91 7.06
N LEU A 347 -15.41 13.61 7.33
CA LEU A 347 -16.35 12.64 6.76
C LEU A 347 -17.74 12.82 7.40
N LYS A 348 -18.79 12.76 6.57
CA LYS A 348 -20.19 12.92 7.00
C LYS A 348 -21.01 11.69 6.63
N PHE A 349 -21.50 10.99 7.64
CA PHE A 349 -22.24 9.74 7.46
C PHE A 349 -23.75 10.00 7.46
N GLN A 350 -24.48 9.18 6.71
CA GLN A 350 -25.95 9.20 6.68
C GLN A 350 -26.49 7.96 7.37
N ASN A 351 -27.54 8.11 8.17
CA ASN A 351 -28.26 6.93 8.68
C ASN A 351 -28.96 6.22 7.52
N VAL A 352 -28.98 4.89 7.54
CA VAL A 352 -29.56 4.05 6.48
C VAL A 352 -30.88 3.48 6.96
N GLN A 353 -31.97 3.80 6.27
CA GLN A 353 -33.29 3.24 6.55
C GLN A 353 -33.71 2.25 5.47
N LEU A 354 -34.07 1.03 5.91
CA LEU A 354 -34.56 -0.03 5.06
C LEU A 354 -36.09 0.02 5.00
N ASN A 355 -36.64 0.13 3.80
CA ASN A 355 -38.09 0.07 3.60
C ASN A 355 -38.54 -1.40 3.56
N SER A 356 -39.67 -1.74 4.21
CA SER A 356 -40.21 -3.11 4.21
C SER A 356 -40.43 -3.71 2.81
N SER A 357 -40.58 -2.88 1.77
CA SER A 357 -40.64 -3.32 0.38
C SER A 357 -39.42 -4.12 -0.08
N ILE A 358 -38.24 -3.93 0.51
CA ILE A 358 -37.02 -4.62 0.08
C ILE A 358 -36.87 -6.04 0.65
N HIS A 359 -37.78 -6.48 1.53
CA HIS A 359 -37.66 -7.74 2.28
C HIS A 359 -37.39 -8.94 1.37
N ASP A 360 -38.23 -9.18 0.37
CA ASP A 360 -38.08 -10.31 -0.56
C ASP A 360 -36.79 -10.22 -1.37
N TRP A 361 -36.37 -9.01 -1.73
CA TRP A 361 -35.10 -8.81 -2.43
C TRP A 361 -33.92 -9.19 -1.53
N VAL A 362 -33.88 -8.70 -0.30
CA VAL A 362 -32.81 -8.99 0.67
C VAL A 362 -32.74 -10.49 0.96
N GLN A 363 -33.88 -11.13 1.18
CA GLN A 363 -33.95 -12.57 1.43
C GLN A 363 -33.40 -13.37 0.25
N ASN A 364 -33.81 -13.05 -0.98
CA ASN A 364 -33.33 -13.77 -2.17
C ASN A 364 -31.83 -13.58 -2.40
N GLN A 365 -31.33 -12.33 -2.30
CA GLN A 365 -29.89 -12.07 -2.45
C GLN A 365 -29.07 -12.75 -1.35
N SER A 366 -29.58 -12.79 -0.11
CA SER A 366 -28.94 -13.53 0.98
C SER A 366 -28.82 -15.02 0.67
N ILE A 367 -29.85 -15.65 0.12
CA ILE A 367 -29.81 -17.06 -0.30
C ILE A 367 -28.75 -17.26 -1.39
N TYR A 368 -28.73 -16.39 -2.41
CA TYR A 368 -27.75 -16.47 -3.49
C TYR A 368 -26.31 -16.33 -2.98
N ASN A 369 -26.07 -15.38 -2.08
CA ASN A 369 -24.75 -15.16 -1.49
C ASN A 369 -24.31 -16.33 -0.61
N GLN A 370 -25.22 -16.93 0.17
CA GLN A 370 -24.92 -18.14 0.94
C GLN A 370 -24.53 -19.31 0.03
N ILE A 371 -25.24 -19.50 -1.09
CA ILE A 371 -24.89 -20.54 -2.07
C ILE A 371 -23.52 -20.24 -2.70
N GLU A 372 -23.26 -19.02 -3.16
CA GLU A 372 -21.95 -18.67 -3.75
C GLU A 372 -20.79 -18.87 -2.76
N ASN A 373 -20.97 -18.44 -1.51
CA ASN A 373 -19.95 -18.55 -0.47
C ASN A 373 -19.68 -20.00 -0.07
N ALA A 374 -20.70 -20.86 -0.06
CA ALA A 374 -20.56 -22.30 0.21
C ALA A 374 -19.70 -23.03 -0.83
N TYR A 375 -19.60 -22.52 -2.07
CA TYR A 375 -18.81 -23.10 -3.16
C TYR A 375 -17.56 -22.29 -3.52
N SER A 376 -17.18 -21.30 -2.71
CA SER A 376 -16.06 -20.38 -2.96
C SER A 376 -14.71 -21.07 -3.19
N THR A 377 -14.44 -22.19 -2.51
CA THR A 377 -13.22 -23.00 -2.69
C THR A 377 -13.10 -23.61 -4.09
N SER A 378 -14.21 -23.77 -4.80
CA SER A 378 -14.23 -24.25 -6.20
C SER A 378 -14.08 -23.12 -7.21
N LYS A 379 -14.14 -21.85 -6.77
CA LYS A 379 -14.17 -20.63 -7.57
C LYS A 379 -13.05 -19.67 -7.15
N LEU A 380 -11.88 -20.21 -6.81
CA LEU A 380 -10.75 -19.42 -6.31
C LEU A 380 -10.18 -18.50 -7.39
N ASP A 381 -9.96 -17.24 -7.00
CA ASP A 381 -9.18 -16.28 -7.77
C ASP A 381 -7.71 -16.72 -7.86
N SER A 382 -7.05 -16.28 -8.93
CA SER A 382 -5.60 -16.42 -9.06
C SER A 382 -4.89 -15.14 -8.65
N ILE A 383 -3.76 -15.27 -7.98
CA ILE A 383 -2.89 -14.16 -7.59
C ILE A 383 -1.77 -14.06 -8.63
N MET A 384 -1.49 -12.85 -9.11
CA MET A 384 -0.27 -12.61 -9.89
C MET A 384 0.92 -12.63 -8.94
N SER A 385 1.81 -13.62 -9.09
CA SER A 385 3.04 -13.70 -8.30
C SER A 385 3.82 -12.40 -8.41
N PRO A 386 4.18 -11.75 -7.29
CA PRO A 386 5.02 -10.57 -7.33
C PRO A 386 6.42 -10.95 -7.85
N ASP A 387 6.96 -10.17 -8.77
CA ASP A 387 8.36 -10.27 -9.15
C ASP A 387 9.21 -9.84 -7.94
N PHE A 388 9.95 -10.77 -7.35
CA PHE A 388 10.90 -10.46 -6.29
C PHE A 388 12.25 -10.05 -6.89
N THR A 389 12.81 -8.96 -6.38
CA THR A 389 14.09 -8.43 -6.85
C THR A 389 15.26 -9.31 -6.40
N LYS A 390 16.31 -9.35 -7.23
CA LYS A 390 17.60 -9.95 -6.85
C LYS A 390 18.21 -9.17 -5.67
N PRO A 391 19.14 -9.78 -4.90
CA PRO A 391 19.89 -9.05 -3.87
C PRO A 391 20.48 -7.76 -4.42
N PHE A 392 20.60 -6.74 -3.57
CA PHE A 392 21.09 -5.43 -3.99
C PHE A 392 22.54 -5.46 -4.51
N TYR A 393 23.33 -6.47 -4.11
CA TYR A 393 24.70 -6.69 -4.57
C TYR A 393 24.77 -7.62 -5.78
N SER A 394 25.88 -7.52 -6.51
CA SER A 394 26.18 -8.36 -7.68
C SER A 394 26.30 -9.83 -7.32
N LYS A 395 26.53 -10.71 -8.31
CA LYS A 395 26.75 -12.13 -8.05
C LYS A 395 27.87 -12.30 -7.01
N PRO A 396 27.67 -13.08 -5.94
CA PRO A 396 28.72 -13.30 -4.94
C PRO A 396 29.97 -13.89 -5.58
N SER A 397 31.14 -13.54 -5.03
CA SER A 397 32.43 -14.09 -5.46
C SER A 397 32.49 -15.61 -5.24
N ILE A 398 31.88 -16.08 -4.15
CA ILE A 398 31.75 -17.50 -3.83
C ILE A 398 30.53 -17.73 -2.93
N THR A 399 29.85 -18.86 -3.10
CA THR A 399 28.76 -19.31 -2.24
C THR A 399 29.09 -20.72 -1.75
N TYR A 400 29.11 -20.90 -0.43
CA TYR A 400 29.26 -22.18 0.24
C TYR A 400 27.87 -22.69 0.61
N VAL A 401 27.37 -23.70 -0.09
CA VAL A 401 26.16 -24.43 0.31
C VAL A 401 26.58 -25.44 1.37
N LEU A 402 26.22 -25.19 2.63
CA LEU A 402 26.84 -25.89 3.76
C LEU A 402 26.44 -27.36 3.86
N ASP A 403 25.37 -27.80 3.19
CA ASP A 403 25.02 -29.23 3.08
C ASP A 403 26.00 -30.01 2.18
N ASP A 404 26.83 -29.34 1.36
CA ASP A 404 27.86 -29.96 0.53
C ASP A 404 29.16 -30.26 1.30
N TYR A 405 29.25 -29.81 2.57
CA TYR A 405 30.45 -29.92 3.39
C TYR A 405 30.18 -30.71 4.67
N LYS A 406 31.26 -31.18 5.31
CA LYS A 406 31.17 -31.74 6.66
C LYS A 406 30.62 -30.67 7.62
N ARG A 407 29.53 -30.99 8.30
CA ARG A 407 28.93 -30.10 9.31
C ARG A 407 29.76 -30.10 10.59
N PHE A 408 29.96 -28.92 11.17
CA PHE A 408 30.66 -28.72 12.44
C PHE A 408 29.68 -28.36 13.56
N PRO A 409 30.00 -28.66 14.83
CA PRO A 409 29.15 -28.35 15.97
C PRO A 409 28.83 -26.87 16.13
N THR A 410 29.77 -25.97 15.78
CA THR A 410 29.60 -24.52 15.95
C THR A 410 29.68 -23.76 14.63
N THR A 411 28.99 -22.61 14.57
CA THR A 411 29.11 -21.69 13.42
C THR A 411 30.52 -21.13 13.32
N ARG A 412 31.18 -20.88 14.46
CA ARG A 412 32.60 -20.48 14.48
C ARG A 412 33.51 -21.47 13.76
N GLU A 413 33.45 -22.77 14.10
CA GLU A 413 34.23 -23.80 13.42
C GLU A 413 33.87 -23.87 11.94
N THR A 414 32.58 -23.75 11.59
CA THR A 414 32.15 -23.71 10.20
C THR A 414 32.82 -22.57 9.42
N PHE A 415 32.91 -21.38 10.01
CA PHE A 415 33.59 -20.24 9.37
C PHE A 415 35.10 -20.43 9.24
N VAL A 416 35.74 -21.13 10.17
CA VAL A 416 37.19 -21.39 10.14
C VAL A 416 37.54 -22.51 9.16
N GLU A 417 36.77 -23.60 9.16
CA GLU A 417 37.09 -24.84 8.45
C GLU A 417 36.48 -24.91 7.05
N VAL A 418 35.34 -24.26 6.80
CA VAL A 418 34.61 -24.34 5.52
C VAL A 418 34.68 -23.03 4.75
N VAL A 419 34.49 -21.89 5.42
CA VAL A 419 34.36 -20.58 4.78
C VAL A 419 35.73 -19.92 4.62
N GLU A 420 36.61 -20.52 3.81
CA GLU A 420 38.03 -20.08 3.63
C GLU A 420 38.17 -18.61 3.20
N GLY A 421 37.16 -18.04 2.55
CA GLY A 421 37.14 -16.64 2.15
C GLY A 421 36.84 -15.64 3.27
N ALA A 422 36.48 -16.10 4.48
CA ALA A 422 36.16 -15.26 5.62
C ALA A 422 37.20 -15.42 6.74
N PHE A 423 37.25 -14.46 7.66
CA PHE A 423 38.06 -14.52 8.86
C PHE A 423 37.31 -13.97 10.06
N ILE A 424 37.75 -14.37 11.26
CA ILE A 424 37.29 -13.82 12.53
C ILE A 424 38.47 -13.08 13.15
N ARG A 425 38.29 -11.80 13.49
CA ARG A 425 39.29 -10.99 14.21
C ARG A 425 38.71 -10.43 15.49
N LYS A 426 39.52 -10.29 16.53
CA LYS A 426 39.16 -9.50 17.71
C LYS A 426 39.40 -8.02 17.44
N HIS A 427 38.40 -7.19 17.71
CA HIS A 427 38.52 -5.74 17.68
C HIS A 427 37.80 -5.14 18.89
N LYS A 428 38.55 -4.40 19.73
CA LYS A 428 38.07 -3.85 21.02
C LYS A 428 37.40 -4.93 21.92
N GLY A 429 37.95 -6.15 21.92
CA GLY A 429 37.47 -7.26 22.75
C GLY A 429 36.30 -8.06 22.17
N LEU A 430 35.69 -7.60 21.08
CA LEU A 430 34.58 -8.29 20.39
C LEU A 430 35.06 -8.99 19.12
N ASP A 431 34.47 -10.13 18.80
CA ASP A 431 34.74 -10.80 17.53
C ASP A 431 34.04 -10.09 16.38
N LYS A 432 34.76 -9.96 15.27
CA LYS A 432 34.28 -9.36 14.02
C LYS A 432 34.56 -10.30 12.87
N LEU A 433 33.51 -10.58 12.10
CA LEU A 433 33.61 -11.27 10.82
C LEU A 433 34.12 -10.33 9.73
N GLY A 434 35.01 -10.83 8.88
CA GLY A 434 35.54 -10.10 7.73
C GLY A 434 35.79 -11.00 6.53
N VAL A 435 35.99 -10.40 5.36
CA VAL A 435 36.25 -11.12 4.12
C VAL A 435 37.71 -10.96 3.70
N ARG A 436 38.36 -12.06 3.33
CA ARG A 436 39.71 -12.08 2.75
C ARG A 436 39.62 -11.63 1.29
N ARG A 437 40.30 -10.53 0.97
CA ARG A 437 40.33 -9.96 -0.39
C ARG A 437 41.42 -10.61 -1.23
N ASN A 438 41.21 -10.65 -2.55
CA ASN A 438 42.15 -11.24 -3.49
C ASN A 438 43.33 -10.31 -3.86
N ASN A 439 43.32 -9.03 -3.47
CA ASN A 439 44.30 -8.04 -3.91
C ASN A 439 45.14 -7.48 -2.73
N THR A 440 46.45 -7.47 -2.92
CA THR A 440 47.52 -7.38 -1.90
C THR A 440 48.26 -6.03 -1.89
N SER A 441 47.66 -4.95 -2.39
CA SER A 441 48.31 -3.63 -2.31
C SER A 441 48.43 -3.20 -0.84
N THR A 442 49.67 -2.96 -0.40
CA THR A 442 50.09 -2.63 0.99
C THR A 442 49.46 -1.35 1.54
N PHE A 443 48.82 -0.54 0.70
CA PHE A 443 48.04 0.62 1.11
C PHE A 443 46.64 0.53 0.50
N ASN A 444 45.64 0.27 1.33
CA ASN A 444 44.25 0.28 0.94
C ASN A 444 43.51 1.35 1.76
N PRO A 445 42.99 2.43 1.14
CA PRO A 445 42.34 3.53 1.84
C PRO A 445 41.01 3.15 2.51
N PHE A 446 40.63 1.87 2.49
CA PHE A 446 39.39 1.33 3.04
C PHE A 446 39.61 0.20 4.06
N ASP A 447 40.83 0.02 4.59
CA ASP A 447 41.11 -1.04 5.57
C ASP A 447 40.38 -0.86 6.91
N ASP A 448 40.06 0.39 7.25
CA ASP A 448 39.28 0.80 8.42
C ASP A 448 37.77 0.51 8.28
N ARG A 449 37.28 0.27 7.06
CA ARG A 449 35.87 -0.02 6.79
C ARG A 449 35.48 -1.39 7.33
N GLU A 450 34.22 -1.55 7.69
CA GLU A 450 33.70 -2.82 8.18
C GLU A 450 33.16 -3.69 7.03
N THR A 451 33.07 -4.98 7.27
CA THR A 451 32.38 -5.93 6.39
C THR A 451 30.89 -5.88 6.68
N LEU A 452 30.06 -5.86 5.63
CA LEU A 452 28.62 -5.98 5.79
C LEU A 452 28.28 -7.44 6.07
N VAL A 453 27.67 -7.71 7.23
CA VAL A 453 27.21 -9.05 7.59
C VAL A 453 25.69 -9.05 7.61
N LEU A 454 25.08 -9.90 6.78
CA LEU A 454 23.64 -10.08 6.70
C LEU A 454 23.29 -11.52 7.09
N LEU A 455 22.22 -11.68 7.87
CA LEU A 455 21.62 -12.98 8.17
C LEU A 455 20.14 -12.94 7.78
N ASP A 456 19.76 -13.69 6.73
CA ASP A 456 18.47 -13.58 6.05
C ASP A 456 18.11 -12.13 5.65
N GLY A 457 19.13 -11.30 5.37
CA GLY A 457 18.99 -9.89 5.01
C GLY A 457 18.98 -8.90 6.15
N LEU A 458 18.94 -9.37 7.39
CA LEU A 458 19.04 -8.52 8.56
C LEU A 458 20.49 -8.11 8.82
N LEU A 459 20.71 -6.82 9.07
CA LEU A 459 22.02 -6.28 9.41
C LEU A 459 22.52 -6.78 10.78
N ILE A 460 23.66 -7.47 10.75
CA ILE A 460 24.37 -7.95 11.94
C ILE A 460 25.57 -7.05 12.23
N GLN A 461 25.46 -6.20 13.25
CA GLN A 461 26.57 -5.35 13.70
C GLN A 461 27.44 -6.01 14.78
N ASP A 462 26.89 -6.97 15.50
CA ASP A 462 27.61 -7.79 16.48
C ASP A 462 27.70 -9.23 15.95
N SER A 463 28.92 -9.64 15.59
CA SER A 463 29.15 -10.94 14.96
C SER A 463 28.89 -12.12 15.91
N GLU A 464 28.83 -11.89 17.23
CA GLU A 464 28.50 -12.94 18.21
C GLU A 464 27.11 -13.55 17.95
N TYR A 465 26.16 -12.78 17.42
CA TYR A 465 24.84 -13.32 17.03
C TYR A 465 24.94 -14.41 15.98
N VAL A 466 25.86 -14.27 15.02
CA VAL A 466 26.09 -15.26 13.98
C VAL A 466 26.95 -16.40 14.50
N LEU A 467 28.03 -16.09 15.22
CA LEU A 467 28.99 -17.09 15.69
C LEU A 467 28.38 -18.08 16.69
N ASN A 468 27.40 -17.64 17.48
CA ASN A 468 26.64 -18.47 18.41
C ASN A 468 25.35 -19.04 17.81
N TYR A 469 25.05 -18.76 16.53
CA TYR A 469 23.89 -19.32 15.85
C TYR A 469 24.10 -20.82 15.58
N ASN A 470 23.00 -21.59 15.51
CA ASN A 470 23.08 -23.01 15.22
C ASN A 470 23.47 -23.25 13.74
N PRO A 471 24.64 -23.87 13.45
CA PRO A 471 25.13 -24.03 12.08
C PRO A 471 24.24 -24.92 11.20
N TYR A 472 23.49 -25.87 11.80
CA TYR A 472 22.59 -26.77 11.08
C TYR A 472 21.34 -26.06 10.53
N LYS A 473 21.03 -24.86 11.05
CA LYS A 473 19.97 -24.00 10.51
C LYS A 473 20.44 -23.17 9.31
N ILE A 474 21.75 -23.03 9.10
CA ILE A 474 22.33 -22.27 8.00
C ILE A 474 22.36 -23.15 6.75
N GLU A 475 21.77 -22.65 5.68
CA GLU A 475 21.76 -23.26 4.35
C GLU A 475 23.05 -22.91 3.61
N SER A 476 23.36 -21.62 3.50
CA SER A 476 24.51 -21.16 2.74
C SER A 476 25.15 -19.89 3.31
N VAL A 477 26.43 -19.71 2.98
CA VAL A 477 27.19 -18.48 3.23
C VAL A 477 27.75 -18.00 1.90
N SER A 478 27.38 -16.79 1.49
CA SER A 478 27.87 -16.15 0.27
C SER A 478 28.81 -15.01 0.64
N LEU A 479 29.94 -14.92 -0.08
CA LEU A 479 30.93 -13.88 0.12
C LEU A 479 31.07 -13.01 -1.12
N LEU A 480 31.05 -11.70 -0.92
CA LEU A 480 31.56 -10.72 -1.89
C LEU A 480 32.90 -10.21 -1.39
N LYS A 481 33.99 -10.53 -2.11
CA LYS A 481 35.38 -10.25 -1.72
C LYS A 481 35.92 -8.90 -2.24
N GLU A 482 35.02 -7.99 -2.62
CA GLU A 482 35.34 -6.70 -3.22
C GLU A 482 34.81 -5.54 -2.36
N ILE A 483 35.32 -4.33 -2.60
CA ILE A 483 34.76 -3.12 -2.00
C ILE A 483 33.37 -2.93 -2.58
N TYR A 484 32.40 -2.74 -1.70
CA TYR A 484 31.03 -2.53 -2.11
C TYR A 484 30.53 -1.17 -1.60
N PHE A 485 30.17 -0.31 -2.54
CA PHE A 485 29.58 1.00 -2.28
C PHE A 485 28.07 0.85 -2.29
N TYR A 486 27.41 1.21 -1.19
CA TYR A 486 25.96 1.10 -1.07
C TYR A 486 25.39 2.22 -0.21
N GLY A 487 24.54 3.04 -0.84
CA GLY A 487 24.04 4.27 -0.24
C GLY A 487 25.20 5.14 0.26
N PRO A 488 25.20 5.60 1.52
CA PRO A 488 26.30 6.34 2.12
C PRO A 488 27.44 5.47 2.66
N SER A 489 27.31 4.13 2.59
CA SER A 489 28.27 3.21 3.22
C SER A 489 29.26 2.64 2.21
N ILE A 490 30.47 2.39 2.69
CA ILE A 490 31.52 1.66 1.99
C ILE A 490 31.84 0.44 2.84
N PHE A 491 31.66 -0.74 2.26
CA PHE A 491 31.95 -2.01 2.90
C PHE A 491 33.17 -2.66 2.26
N LYS A 492 34.05 -3.26 3.07
CA LYS A 492 35.22 -3.98 2.56
C LYS A 492 34.93 -5.44 2.16
N GLY A 493 33.68 -5.72 1.81
CA GLY A 493 33.15 -7.03 1.48
C GLY A 493 31.78 -7.26 2.12
N ILE A 494 31.09 -8.29 1.64
CA ILE A 494 29.79 -8.72 2.15
C ILE A 494 29.86 -10.18 2.53
N ILE A 495 29.26 -10.53 3.68
CA ILE A 495 28.95 -11.89 4.10
C ILE A 495 27.43 -11.98 4.17
N ASP A 496 26.81 -12.67 3.22
CA ASP A 496 25.37 -12.97 3.20
C ASP A 496 25.12 -14.40 3.66
N ILE A 497 24.48 -14.55 4.81
CA ILE A 497 24.19 -15.84 5.44
C ILE A 497 22.71 -16.11 5.28
N ARG A 498 22.36 -17.27 4.71
CA ARG A 498 20.98 -17.69 4.51
C ARG A 498 20.65 -18.90 5.34
N THR A 499 19.54 -18.84 6.08
CA THR A 499 19.01 -19.97 6.82
C THR A 499 18.07 -20.80 5.93
N LYS A 500 17.92 -22.08 6.25
CA LYS A 500 17.08 -23.02 5.48
C LYS A 500 15.61 -22.55 5.39
N ARG A 501 15.13 -21.80 6.38
CA ARG A 501 13.75 -21.32 6.47
C ARG A 501 13.59 -19.85 6.08
N GLY A 502 14.64 -19.03 6.17
CA GLY A 502 14.54 -17.58 5.95
C GLY A 502 13.74 -16.88 7.05
N ASP A 503 13.74 -17.42 8.27
CA ASP A 503 12.92 -16.99 9.40
C ASP A 503 13.74 -16.42 10.57
N PHE A 504 15.01 -16.04 10.33
CA PHE A 504 15.78 -15.38 11.37
C PHE A 504 15.15 -14.06 11.78
N ASN A 505 14.99 -13.87 13.09
CA ASN A 505 14.51 -12.65 13.72
C ASN A 505 15.51 -12.20 14.78
N VAL A 506 15.67 -10.87 14.94
CA VAL A 506 16.47 -10.31 16.05
C VAL A 506 15.87 -10.81 17.37
N PRO A 507 16.68 -11.31 18.32
CA PRO A 507 16.20 -11.62 19.67
C PRO A 507 15.49 -10.44 20.33
N SER A 508 14.47 -10.71 21.14
CA SER A 508 13.78 -9.70 21.94
C SER A 508 14.73 -9.10 22.98
N GLY A 509 14.70 -7.78 23.18
CA GLY A 509 15.52 -7.08 24.19
C GLY A 509 16.83 -6.45 23.67
N VAL A 510 17.02 -6.35 22.35
CA VAL A 510 18.11 -5.54 21.78
C VAL A 510 17.63 -4.08 21.68
N ASP A 511 18.06 -3.24 22.62
CA ASP A 511 17.64 -1.82 22.77
C ASP A 511 18.06 -0.88 21.62
N ASP A 512 18.84 -1.39 20.67
CA ASP A 512 19.41 -0.63 19.54
C ASP A 512 18.62 -0.80 18.23
N VAL A 513 17.44 -1.42 18.29
CA VAL A 513 16.65 -1.79 17.13
C VAL A 513 15.24 -1.19 17.21
N SER A 514 14.83 -0.49 16.16
CA SER A 514 13.45 0.00 16.01
C SER A 514 12.68 -0.89 15.04
N ARG A 515 11.51 -1.37 15.45
CA ARG A 515 10.65 -2.24 14.63
C ARG A 515 9.44 -1.46 14.12
N LEU A 516 9.12 -1.67 12.85
CA LEU A 516 7.97 -1.09 12.17
C LEU A 516 7.20 -2.20 11.46
N ASN A 517 5.87 -2.25 11.67
CA ASN A 517 5.01 -3.14 10.92
C ASN A 517 4.47 -2.41 9.68
N LEU A 518 4.87 -2.87 8.50
CA LEU A 518 4.43 -2.36 7.21
C LEU A 518 3.15 -3.06 6.75
N THR A 519 2.22 -2.28 6.21
CA THR A 519 1.08 -2.82 5.46
C THR A 519 1.57 -3.33 4.12
N ILE A 520 1.50 -4.64 3.90
CA ILE A 520 1.89 -5.27 2.63
C ILE A 520 0.98 -4.77 1.51
N PRO A 521 1.51 -4.32 0.36
CA PRO A 521 0.70 -3.95 -0.78
C PRO A 521 -0.20 -5.10 -1.23
N LYS A 522 -1.48 -4.82 -1.45
CA LYS A 522 -2.44 -5.80 -1.98
C LYS A 522 -1.95 -6.31 -3.34
N GLU A 523 -1.95 -7.63 -3.47
CA GLU A 523 -1.57 -8.29 -4.72
C GLU A 523 -2.64 -8.13 -5.79
N ARG A 524 -2.21 -8.08 -7.05
CA ARG A 524 -3.12 -8.02 -8.18
C ARG A 524 -3.73 -9.38 -8.43
N ARG A 525 -5.07 -9.43 -8.49
CA ARG A 525 -5.82 -10.66 -8.77
C ARG A 525 -6.24 -10.79 -10.22
N ILE A 526 -6.31 -12.04 -10.66
CA ILE A 526 -7.04 -12.47 -11.84
C ILE A 526 -8.29 -13.16 -11.32
N TYR A 527 -9.42 -12.49 -11.48
CA TYR A 527 -10.71 -12.95 -10.95
C TYR A 527 -11.21 -14.19 -11.67
N TYR A 528 -11.77 -15.12 -10.90
CA TYR A 528 -12.31 -16.37 -11.41
C TYR A 528 -13.41 -16.12 -12.46
N GLN A 529 -13.38 -16.91 -13.54
CA GLN A 529 -14.43 -16.96 -14.55
C GLN A 529 -14.73 -18.42 -14.88
N PRO A 530 -16.00 -18.87 -14.79
CA PRO A 530 -16.34 -20.24 -15.15
C PRO A 530 -16.22 -20.43 -16.66
N ASN A 531 -15.84 -21.64 -17.06
CA ASN A 531 -15.88 -22.06 -18.45
C ASN A 531 -16.75 -23.31 -18.59
N TYR A 532 -18.02 -23.12 -18.93
CA TYR A 532 -18.98 -24.22 -19.03
C TYR A 532 -18.76 -25.12 -20.23
N ASN A 533 -17.92 -24.75 -21.20
CA ASN A 533 -17.60 -25.60 -22.34
C ASN A 533 -16.45 -26.56 -22.04
N ASP A 534 -15.44 -26.11 -21.30
CA ASP A 534 -14.24 -26.91 -21.03
C ASP A 534 -14.34 -27.70 -19.71
N ASP A 535 -15.04 -27.17 -18.70
CA ASP A 535 -15.15 -27.78 -17.36
C ASP A 535 -16.54 -28.40 -17.08
N VAL A 536 -17.22 -28.89 -18.11
CA VAL A 536 -18.63 -29.34 -18.03
C VAL A 536 -18.89 -30.24 -16.81
N GLU A 537 -18.17 -31.35 -16.68
CA GLU A 537 -18.42 -32.33 -15.61
C GLU A 537 -18.10 -31.78 -14.21
N LYS A 538 -17.09 -30.91 -14.09
CA LYS A 538 -16.72 -30.27 -12.82
C LYS A 538 -17.78 -29.26 -12.39
N LEU A 539 -18.25 -28.42 -13.31
CA LEU A 539 -19.17 -27.32 -13.02
C LEU A 539 -20.66 -27.74 -13.03
N LYS A 540 -20.98 -28.92 -13.56
CA LYS A 540 -22.36 -29.45 -13.62
C LYS A 540 -23.04 -29.55 -12.25
N ARG A 541 -22.27 -29.87 -11.20
CA ARG A 541 -22.77 -29.99 -9.82
C ARG A 541 -22.51 -28.75 -8.95
N ILE A 542 -21.91 -27.71 -9.52
CA ILE A 542 -21.61 -26.48 -8.82
C ILE A 542 -22.68 -25.46 -9.22
N PRO A 543 -23.48 -24.95 -8.27
CA PRO A 543 -24.43 -23.88 -8.56
C PRO A 543 -23.70 -22.58 -8.91
N ASP A 544 -24.26 -21.79 -9.82
CA ASP A 544 -23.73 -20.47 -10.20
C ASP A 544 -24.81 -19.40 -10.01
N TYR A 545 -24.81 -18.78 -8.85
CA TYR A 545 -25.71 -17.67 -8.50
C TYR A 545 -24.96 -16.33 -8.49
N ARG A 546 -23.90 -16.20 -9.31
CA ARG A 546 -23.15 -14.94 -9.40
C ARG A 546 -24.05 -13.81 -9.93
N SER A 547 -24.18 -12.76 -9.14
CA SER A 547 -24.75 -11.48 -9.54
C SER A 547 -23.74 -10.64 -10.35
N GLN A 548 -22.45 -10.70 -10.00
CA GLN A 548 -21.33 -10.15 -10.77
C GLN A 548 -20.78 -11.23 -11.72
N LEU A 549 -21.16 -11.19 -13.01
CA LEU A 549 -20.71 -12.17 -14.00
C LEU A 549 -19.26 -11.97 -14.43
N LEU A 550 -18.82 -10.71 -14.50
CA LEU A 550 -17.48 -10.35 -14.94
C LEU A 550 -17.03 -9.06 -14.27
N TRP A 551 -15.86 -9.06 -13.63
CA TRP A 551 -15.15 -7.84 -13.25
C TRP A 551 -13.75 -7.89 -13.86
N LYS A 552 -13.48 -6.99 -14.80
CA LYS A 552 -12.19 -6.89 -15.48
C LYS A 552 -11.66 -5.47 -15.34
N PRO A 553 -10.80 -5.21 -14.34
CA PRO A 553 -10.33 -3.85 -14.07
C PRO A 553 -9.42 -3.34 -15.19
N ASP A 554 -8.66 -4.20 -15.86
CA ASP A 554 -7.61 -3.74 -16.77
C ASP A 554 -7.86 -4.17 -18.22
N ILE A 555 -8.54 -3.29 -18.97
CA ILE A 555 -8.73 -3.43 -20.42
C ILE A 555 -7.98 -2.30 -21.11
N ALA A 556 -6.81 -2.65 -21.64
CA ALA A 556 -6.14 -1.80 -22.62
C ALA A 556 -6.87 -1.89 -23.96
N LEU A 557 -7.41 -0.76 -24.43
CA LEU A 557 -7.96 -0.61 -25.79
C LEU A 557 -6.87 0.03 -26.66
N LYS A 558 -6.41 -0.69 -27.67
CA LYS A 558 -5.30 -0.27 -28.57
C LYS A 558 -5.60 -0.53 -30.05
N SER A 559 -6.86 -0.86 -30.35
CA SER A 559 -7.34 -1.31 -31.65
C SER A 559 -8.75 -0.76 -31.90
N GLU A 560 -9.23 -0.88 -33.13
CA GLU A 560 -10.58 -0.51 -33.54
C GLU A 560 -11.67 -1.39 -32.90
N SER A 561 -11.33 -2.63 -32.58
CA SER A 561 -12.24 -3.49 -31.81
C SER A 561 -11.50 -4.46 -30.91
N LYS A 562 -12.20 -4.94 -29.89
CA LYS A 562 -11.72 -5.96 -28.95
C LYS A 562 -12.88 -6.83 -28.50
N SER A 563 -12.73 -8.14 -28.63
CA SER A 563 -13.72 -9.11 -28.15
C SER A 563 -13.37 -9.61 -26.76
N ILE A 564 -14.38 -9.78 -25.92
CA ILE A 564 -14.29 -10.31 -24.57
C ILE A 564 -15.41 -11.34 -24.43
N GLU A 565 -15.06 -12.51 -23.91
CA GLU A 565 -16.00 -13.60 -23.71
C GLU A 565 -16.15 -13.89 -22.21
N PHE A 566 -17.38 -14.22 -21.80
CA PHE A 566 -17.71 -14.64 -20.44
C PHE A 566 -18.98 -15.50 -20.46
N TYR A 567 -19.41 -16.04 -19.33
CA TYR A 567 -20.62 -16.87 -19.23
C TYR A 567 -21.65 -16.27 -18.27
N THR A 568 -22.93 -16.42 -18.63
CA THR A 568 -24.06 -16.12 -17.74
C THR A 568 -24.13 -17.10 -16.57
N SER A 569 -24.81 -16.71 -15.50
CA SER A 569 -25.05 -17.55 -14.32
C SER A 569 -26.43 -18.23 -14.42
N ASP A 570 -26.83 -18.95 -13.36
CA ASP A 570 -28.18 -19.50 -13.18
C ASP A 570 -29.22 -18.40 -12.82
N LEU A 571 -28.77 -17.17 -12.53
CA LEU A 571 -29.66 -16.07 -12.22
C LEU A 571 -30.33 -15.50 -13.46
N GLU A 572 -31.66 -15.52 -13.45
CA GLU A 572 -32.48 -14.81 -14.43
C GLU A 572 -32.59 -13.32 -14.11
N GLY A 573 -32.75 -12.50 -15.15
CA GLY A 573 -32.95 -11.06 -15.01
C GLY A 573 -32.23 -10.25 -16.08
N VAL A 574 -32.15 -8.94 -15.85
CA VAL A 574 -31.42 -8.01 -16.72
C VAL A 574 -30.04 -7.76 -16.12
N PHE A 575 -29.03 -7.88 -16.97
CA PHE A 575 -27.64 -7.59 -16.64
C PHE A 575 -27.18 -6.32 -17.35
N GLU A 576 -26.47 -5.47 -16.62
CA GLU A 576 -25.78 -4.29 -17.13
C GLU A 576 -24.34 -4.67 -17.45
N VAL A 577 -23.88 -4.25 -18.63
CA VAL A 577 -22.49 -4.18 -19.05
C VAL A 577 -22.08 -2.71 -18.95
N LEU A 578 -21.19 -2.39 -18.00
CA LEU A 578 -20.62 -1.06 -17.81
C LEU A 578 -19.15 -1.08 -18.23
N PHE A 579 -18.82 -0.26 -19.22
CA PHE A 579 -17.45 -0.02 -19.68
C PHE A 579 -17.07 1.42 -19.39
N GLU A 580 -16.09 1.65 -18.52
CA GLU A 580 -15.67 3.00 -18.15
C GLU A 580 -14.19 3.12 -17.86
N GLY A 581 -13.60 4.29 -18.17
CA GLY A 581 -12.16 4.52 -18.03
C GLY A 581 -11.69 5.79 -18.71
N TYR A 582 -10.38 5.87 -18.91
CA TYR A 582 -9.72 7.06 -19.44
C TYR A 582 -8.91 6.72 -20.68
N THR A 583 -8.98 7.60 -21.68
CA THR A 583 -8.05 7.56 -22.81
C THR A 583 -6.64 7.95 -22.37
N LEU A 584 -5.64 7.69 -23.21
CA LEU A 584 -4.25 8.11 -22.99
C LEU A 584 -4.12 9.63 -22.81
N ASN A 585 -5.04 10.41 -23.41
CA ASN A 585 -5.08 11.87 -23.33
C ASN A 585 -6.05 12.37 -22.23
N GLY A 586 -6.45 11.51 -21.30
CA GLY A 586 -7.25 11.88 -20.13
C GLY A 586 -8.75 12.08 -20.36
N VAL A 587 -9.29 11.69 -21.51
CA VAL A 587 -10.74 11.78 -21.78
C VAL A 587 -11.46 10.63 -21.08
N TYR A 588 -12.41 10.94 -20.20
CA TYR A 588 -13.28 9.93 -19.61
C TYR A 588 -14.27 9.38 -20.65
N VAL A 589 -14.43 8.06 -20.67
CA VAL A 589 -15.39 7.33 -21.50
C VAL A 589 -16.23 6.46 -20.59
N ASN A 590 -17.54 6.45 -20.84
CA ASN A 590 -18.51 5.59 -20.19
C ASN A 590 -19.49 5.09 -21.25
N SER A 591 -19.67 3.77 -21.31
CA SER A 591 -20.62 3.11 -22.20
C SER A 591 -21.36 2.03 -21.44
N LYS A 592 -22.67 1.92 -21.70
CA LYS A 592 -23.55 0.94 -21.08
C LYS A 592 -24.28 0.10 -22.11
N ARG A 593 -24.49 -1.17 -21.80
CA ARG A 593 -25.32 -2.10 -22.57
C ARG A 593 -26.08 -3.01 -21.62
N TYR A 594 -27.26 -3.47 -22.03
CA TYR A 594 -28.06 -4.40 -21.24
C TYR A 594 -28.40 -5.65 -22.06
N PHE A 595 -28.44 -6.79 -21.39
CA PHE A 595 -28.97 -8.04 -21.94
C PHE A 595 -29.79 -8.77 -20.88
N LYS A 596 -30.59 -9.74 -21.30
CA LYS A 596 -31.46 -10.53 -20.41
C LYS A 596 -31.01 -11.98 -20.34
N VAL A 597 -31.10 -12.59 -19.15
CA VAL A 597 -30.98 -14.04 -18.96
C VAL A 597 -32.35 -14.61 -18.60
N LYS A 598 -32.78 -15.66 -19.33
CA LYS A 598 -34.08 -16.32 -19.12
C LYS A 598 -34.02 -17.78 -19.61
N SER A 599 -34.61 -18.71 -18.86
CA SER A 599 -34.60 -20.15 -19.20
C SER A 599 -35.47 -20.53 -20.41
N GLU A 600 -36.48 -19.72 -20.77
CA GLU A 600 -37.40 -19.99 -21.90
C GLU A 600 -37.55 -18.81 -22.88
N GLN A 601 -37.34 -19.08 -24.17
CA GLN A 601 -37.89 -18.28 -25.27
C GLN A 601 -39.41 -18.46 -25.23
N THR A 602 -40.17 -17.41 -24.96
CA THR A 602 -41.58 -17.37 -25.36
C THR A 602 -41.60 -17.59 -26.87
N LYS A 603 -42.17 -18.73 -27.29
CA LYS A 603 -42.40 -19.07 -28.70
C LYS A 603 -43.20 -17.99 -29.41
#